data_AF-A0A3D4NL69-F1
#
_entry.id   AF-A0A3D4NL69-F1
#
_cell.length_a   1.000
_cell.length_b   1.000
_cell.length_c   1.000
_cell.angle_alpha   90.00
_cell.angle_beta   90.00
_cell.angle_gamma   90.00
#
_symmetry.space_group_name_H-M   'P 1'
#
loop_
_entity.id
_entity.type
_entity.pdbx_description
1 polymer ?
#
loop_
_entity_poly.entity_id
_entity_poly.type
_entity_poly.pdbx_seq_one_letter_code
_entity_poly.pdbx_strand_id
1 'polypeptide(L)'
;RIAAPPLPQEAGWSEVQAILDSLREVVAPRLDACGPAEMRGLLDALSGRFVPAGPSGAPSRGRLDVLPTGRNFYSVDVRNLPTTTAWRIGFQSANLILERHLQDHGDHLRQLGLSVWGTATMRTGGDDIAQAMALMGVRPVWATGSQRVDDFEILPLSLLDRPRVDVTLRVSGFFRDAFANLIRLFDAAVQAVAALDEPDDLNPLAAKVRAERETLLQSGLDEEAARRQAGWRIFGAKPGAYGAGVQGAIDGRLWQSREDLAEVYLNWGGYAYGGSDEGTAAREQFAQRLSQVQAVLQNQDNREHDLLDSNDYYQFQGGMLAAVESLSGEAAASYHGDHSQPDLPKIRTLKEELNRVIRSRAANPKWIDGVKRHGYKGAFELAATVDNLFAFDATTQLIDDHQYALLADAYLLDPATRDFVREHNPHALRDMTERMLEAQQRGMWQEPGEYREALENLLLDIEEDG
;
A
#
# COMPACT_ATOMS: atom_id res chain seq x y z
N ARG A 1 -27.29 -15.55 -25.96
CA ARG A 1 -27.42 -16.08 -24.59
C ARG A 1 -27.61 -17.59 -24.69
N ILE A 2 -26.57 -18.38 -24.41
CA ILE A 2 -26.69 -19.83 -24.26
C ILE A 2 -27.39 -20.04 -22.91
N ALA A 3 -28.58 -20.63 -22.90
CA ALA A 3 -29.28 -20.94 -21.67
C ALA A 3 -28.49 -22.03 -20.93
N ALA A 4 -27.95 -21.70 -19.76
CA ALA A 4 -27.31 -22.69 -18.90
C ALA A 4 -28.36 -23.73 -18.45
N PRO A 5 -28.01 -25.02 -18.37
CA PRO A 5 -28.92 -26.04 -17.85
C PRO A 5 -29.37 -25.71 -16.42
N PRO A 6 -30.58 -26.14 -16.01
CA PRO A 6 -31.06 -25.92 -14.64
C PRO A 6 -30.16 -26.62 -13.62
N LEU A 7 -29.97 -25.98 -12.46
CA LEU A 7 -29.19 -26.56 -11.37
C LEU A 7 -29.91 -27.79 -10.78
N PRO A 8 -29.16 -28.79 -10.26
CA PRO A 8 -29.73 -29.90 -9.51
C PRO A 8 -30.56 -29.43 -8.29
N GLN A 9 -31.57 -30.21 -7.89
CA GLN A 9 -32.48 -29.88 -6.77
C GLN A 9 -32.04 -30.47 -5.41
N GLU A 10 -30.74 -30.79 -5.24
CA GLU A 10 -30.22 -31.40 -4.00
C GLU A 10 -29.93 -30.35 -2.92
N ALA A 11 -29.72 -30.79 -1.67
CA ALA A 11 -29.35 -29.91 -0.56
C ALA A 11 -28.04 -29.15 -0.84
N GLY A 12 -28.03 -27.84 -0.64
CA GLY A 12 -26.91 -26.93 -0.97
C GLY A 12 -27.08 -26.18 -2.29
N TRP A 13 -27.92 -26.64 -3.21
CA TRP A 13 -28.16 -25.96 -4.49
C TRP A 13 -29.10 -24.76 -4.38
N SER A 14 -29.90 -24.64 -3.32
CA SER A 14 -30.74 -23.47 -3.06
C SER A 14 -29.91 -22.20 -2.82
N GLU A 15 -28.81 -22.30 -2.08
CA GLU A 15 -27.89 -21.18 -1.85
C GLU A 15 -27.17 -20.78 -3.14
N VAL A 16 -26.72 -21.77 -3.92
CA VAL A 16 -26.11 -21.54 -5.24
C VAL A 16 -27.10 -20.87 -6.19
N GLN A 17 -28.36 -21.32 -6.21
CA GLN A 17 -29.42 -20.73 -7.00
C GLN A 17 -29.65 -19.25 -6.62
N ALA A 18 -29.71 -18.94 -5.32
CA ALA A 18 -29.83 -17.56 -4.85
C ALA A 18 -28.65 -16.67 -5.29
N ILE A 19 -27.43 -17.20 -5.30
CA ILE A 19 -26.25 -16.49 -5.82
C ILE A 19 -26.38 -16.25 -7.32
N LEU A 20 -26.77 -17.25 -8.11
CA LEU A 20 -26.96 -17.10 -9.56
C LEU A 20 -28.06 -16.10 -9.90
N ASP A 21 -29.15 -16.10 -9.14
CA ASP A 21 -30.25 -15.16 -9.33
C ASP A 21 -29.79 -13.73 -8.99
N SER A 22 -29.07 -13.54 -7.88
CA SER A 22 -28.43 -12.25 -7.55
C SER A 22 -27.46 -11.76 -8.65
N LEU A 23 -26.65 -12.67 -9.21
CA LEU A 23 -25.75 -12.33 -10.33
C LEU A 23 -26.52 -11.85 -11.56
N ARG A 24 -27.65 -12.49 -11.89
CA ARG A 24 -28.45 -12.17 -13.08
C ARG A 24 -29.34 -10.94 -12.89
N GLU A 25 -29.90 -10.76 -11.71
CA GLU A 25 -30.89 -9.73 -11.42
C GLU A 25 -30.27 -8.44 -10.88
N VAL A 26 -29.12 -8.52 -10.20
CA VAL A 26 -28.48 -7.37 -9.56
C VAL A 26 -27.15 -7.02 -10.21
N VAL A 27 -26.21 -7.97 -10.30
CA VAL A 27 -24.82 -7.67 -10.69
C VAL A 27 -24.69 -7.37 -12.18
N ALA A 28 -25.11 -8.30 -13.04
CA ALA A 28 -24.96 -8.16 -14.49
C ALA A 28 -25.66 -6.89 -15.04
N PRO A 29 -26.92 -6.57 -14.68
CA PRO A 29 -27.57 -5.36 -15.16
C PRO A 29 -26.86 -4.07 -14.73
N ARG A 30 -26.29 -4.03 -13.51
CA ARG A 30 -25.53 -2.87 -13.03
C ARG A 30 -24.21 -2.70 -13.77
N LEU A 31 -23.52 -3.79 -14.09
CA LEU A 31 -22.29 -3.77 -14.88
C LEU A 31 -22.56 -3.36 -16.34
N ASP A 32 -23.57 -3.95 -16.97
CA ASP A 32 -23.96 -3.64 -18.35
C ASP A 32 -24.38 -2.17 -18.52
N ALA A 33 -24.89 -1.55 -17.45
CA ALA A 33 -25.28 -0.15 -17.43
C ALA A 33 -24.10 0.84 -17.34
N CYS A 34 -22.88 0.40 -16.98
CA CYS A 34 -21.73 1.27 -16.73
C CYS A 34 -21.35 2.15 -17.94
N GLY A 35 -21.07 1.55 -19.10
CA GLY A 35 -20.63 2.30 -20.28
C GLY A 35 -21.63 3.39 -20.74
N PRO A 36 -22.93 3.07 -20.92
CA PRO A 36 -23.95 4.08 -21.21
C PRO A 36 -24.12 5.13 -20.10
N ALA A 37 -23.98 4.76 -18.82
CA ALA A 37 -24.08 5.69 -17.70
C ALA A 37 -22.89 6.65 -17.64
N GLU A 38 -21.67 6.19 -17.92
CA GLU A 38 -20.46 7.01 -17.99
C GLU A 38 -20.59 8.10 -19.06
N MET A 39 -20.98 7.72 -20.27
CA MET A 39 -21.20 8.68 -21.36
C MET A 39 -22.30 9.68 -21.02
N ARG A 40 -23.40 9.21 -20.43
CA ARG A 40 -24.49 10.09 -20.01
C ARG A 40 -24.06 11.07 -18.93
N GLY A 41 -23.36 10.59 -17.89
CA GLY A 41 -22.85 11.43 -16.80
C GLY A 41 -21.94 12.54 -17.31
N LEU A 42 -21.04 12.22 -18.26
CA LEU A 42 -20.20 13.21 -18.93
C LEU A 42 -21.02 14.26 -19.69
N LEU A 43 -21.98 13.83 -20.50
CA LEU A 43 -22.83 14.75 -21.30
C LEU A 43 -23.72 15.62 -20.41
N ASP A 44 -24.22 15.07 -19.30
CA ASP A 44 -24.99 15.82 -18.30
C ASP A 44 -24.11 16.91 -17.66
N ALA A 45 -22.90 16.57 -17.22
CA ALA A 45 -21.95 17.54 -16.66
C ALA A 45 -21.62 18.67 -17.63
N LEU A 46 -21.30 18.34 -18.89
CA LEU A 46 -21.00 19.32 -19.94
C LEU A 46 -22.21 20.21 -20.28
N SER A 47 -23.43 19.70 -20.07
CA SER A 47 -24.68 20.45 -20.25
C SER A 47 -25.08 21.26 -19.01
N GLY A 48 -24.23 21.32 -17.97
CA GLY A 48 -24.54 21.99 -16.70
C GLY A 48 -25.67 21.31 -15.91
N ARG A 49 -25.97 20.03 -16.18
CA ARG A 49 -26.97 19.26 -15.45
C ARG A 49 -26.37 18.59 -14.22
N PHE A 50 -27.23 18.28 -13.26
CA PHE A 50 -26.85 17.53 -12.07
C PHE A 50 -26.45 16.10 -12.45
N VAL A 51 -25.23 15.69 -12.09
CA VAL A 51 -24.77 14.30 -12.18
C VAL A 51 -25.07 13.61 -10.85
N PRO A 52 -25.88 12.53 -10.83
CA PRO A 52 -26.23 11.82 -9.61
C PRO A 52 -24.99 11.37 -8.83
N ALA A 53 -25.06 11.55 -7.51
CA ALA A 53 -24.01 11.09 -6.62
C ALA A 53 -24.12 9.58 -6.33
N GLY A 54 -23.03 8.96 -5.94
CA GLY A 54 -22.99 7.54 -5.56
C GLY A 54 -21.80 7.20 -4.67
N PRO A 55 -21.82 6.09 -3.92
CA PRO A 55 -20.67 5.70 -3.11
C PRO A 55 -19.51 5.26 -4.01
N SER A 56 -18.28 5.47 -3.54
CA SER A 56 -17.06 4.87 -4.09
C SER A 56 -16.63 3.63 -3.29
N GLY A 57 -15.76 2.82 -3.89
CA GLY A 57 -15.28 1.56 -3.32
C GLY A 57 -14.78 0.59 -4.39
N ALA A 58 -14.35 -0.59 -3.97
CA ALA A 58 -13.95 -1.68 -4.86
C ALA A 58 -15.09 -2.68 -5.03
N PRO A 59 -15.67 -2.84 -6.25
CA PRO A 59 -16.68 -3.86 -6.50
C PRO A 59 -16.18 -5.27 -6.16
N SER A 60 -14.89 -5.53 -6.39
CA SER A 60 -14.23 -6.81 -6.05
C SER A 60 -14.25 -7.14 -4.55
N ARG A 61 -14.42 -6.13 -3.70
CA ARG A 61 -14.53 -6.23 -2.23
C ARG A 61 -15.98 -6.28 -1.76
N GLY A 62 -16.91 -6.70 -2.61
CA GLY A 62 -18.33 -6.88 -2.29
C GLY A 62 -19.17 -5.59 -2.30
N ARG A 63 -18.58 -4.44 -2.69
CA ARG A 63 -19.28 -3.14 -2.74
C ARG A 63 -20.07 -2.95 -4.03
N LEU A 64 -21.13 -3.75 -4.22
CA LEU A 64 -21.98 -3.68 -5.41
C LEU A 64 -22.80 -2.37 -5.52
N ASP A 65 -22.89 -1.61 -4.43
CA ASP A 65 -23.51 -0.28 -4.35
C ASP A 65 -22.75 0.80 -5.14
N VAL A 66 -21.48 0.55 -5.48
CA VAL A 66 -20.66 1.43 -6.32
C VAL A 66 -20.97 1.30 -7.81
N LEU A 67 -21.80 0.32 -8.20
CA LEU A 67 -22.30 0.15 -9.56
C LEU A 67 -23.75 0.67 -9.69
N PRO A 68 -24.12 1.24 -10.85
CA PRO A 68 -23.28 1.49 -12.03
C PRO A 68 -22.30 2.66 -11.82
N THR A 69 -21.31 2.75 -12.70
CA THR A 69 -20.41 3.92 -12.83
C THR A 69 -21.13 5.10 -13.51
N GLY A 70 -20.41 6.18 -13.84
CA GLY A 70 -21.02 7.39 -14.41
C GLY A 70 -21.69 8.31 -13.39
N ARG A 71 -21.32 8.19 -12.13
CA ARG A 71 -21.83 8.98 -11.00
C ARG A 71 -20.76 9.90 -10.44
N ASN A 72 -21.17 11.01 -9.85
CA ASN A 72 -20.28 11.89 -9.09
C ASN A 72 -20.05 11.29 -7.70
N PHE A 73 -19.02 10.45 -7.57
CA PHE A 73 -18.89 9.63 -6.38
C PHE A 73 -18.56 10.45 -5.11
N TYR A 74 -19.03 9.98 -3.96
CA TYR A 74 -18.61 10.41 -2.64
C TYR A 74 -17.92 9.26 -1.91
N SER A 75 -17.17 9.58 -0.87
CA SER A 75 -16.44 8.59 -0.08
C SER A 75 -17.25 8.09 1.12
N VAL A 76 -16.87 8.50 2.33
CA VAL A 76 -17.39 7.99 3.60
C VAL A 76 -17.51 9.12 4.61
N ASP A 77 -18.38 8.97 5.61
CA ASP A 77 -18.37 9.84 6.78
C ASP A 77 -17.12 9.54 7.61
N VAL A 78 -16.16 10.45 7.57
CA VAL A 78 -14.85 10.29 8.24
C VAL A 78 -14.98 10.09 9.75
N ARG A 79 -16.10 10.51 10.35
CA ARG A 79 -16.39 10.36 11.80
C ARG A 79 -16.75 8.93 12.20
N ASN A 80 -17.10 8.09 11.23
CA ASN A 80 -17.47 6.69 11.46
C ASN A 80 -16.28 5.73 11.27
N LEU A 81 -15.07 6.27 11.13
CA LEU A 81 -13.86 5.51 10.88
C LEU A 81 -12.99 5.42 12.15
N PRO A 82 -12.30 4.30 12.38
CA PRO A 82 -12.48 3.03 11.66
C PRO A 82 -13.86 2.43 11.93
N THR A 83 -14.46 1.77 10.93
CA THR A 83 -15.76 1.10 11.09
C THR A 83 -15.61 -0.16 11.96
N THR A 84 -16.73 -0.68 12.49
CA THR A 84 -16.73 -1.96 13.23
C THR A 84 -16.26 -3.14 12.37
N THR A 85 -16.53 -3.10 11.07
CA THR A 85 -16.03 -4.11 10.11
C THR A 85 -14.53 -3.97 9.91
N ALA A 86 -14.05 -2.73 9.74
CA ALA A 86 -12.62 -2.46 9.63
C ALA A 86 -11.87 -2.86 10.90
N TRP A 87 -12.45 -2.66 12.09
CA TRP A 87 -11.88 -3.16 13.34
C TRP A 87 -11.71 -4.67 13.35
N ARG A 88 -12.73 -5.43 12.91
CA ARG A 88 -12.64 -6.90 12.83
C ARG A 88 -11.49 -7.34 11.92
N ILE A 89 -11.37 -6.72 10.74
CA ILE A 89 -10.33 -7.03 9.75
C ILE A 89 -8.95 -6.62 10.29
N GLY A 90 -8.82 -5.40 10.80
CA GLY A 90 -7.58 -4.88 11.39
C GLY A 90 -7.10 -5.72 12.57
N PHE A 91 -8.00 -6.16 13.46
CA PHE A 91 -7.67 -7.05 14.57
C PHE A 91 -7.20 -8.43 14.10
N GLN A 92 -7.92 -9.04 13.14
CA GLN A 92 -7.51 -10.33 12.56
C GLN A 92 -6.15 -10.21 11.86
N SER A 93 -5.95 -9.16 11.07
CA SER A 93 -4.70 -8.90 10.36
C SER A 93 -3.54 -8.60 11.31
N ALA A 94 -3.79 -7.91 12.43
CA ALA A 94 -2.79 -7.67 13.47
C ALA A 94 -2.32 -9.00 14.10
N ASN A 95 -3.24 -9.92 14.38
CA ASN A 95 -2.86 -11.22 14.92
C ASN A 95 -2.07 -12.05 13.91
N LEU A 96 -2.46 -12.02 12.63
CA LEU A 96 -1.75 -12.75 11.57
C LEU A 96 -0.30 -12.27 11.38
N ILE A 97 -0.05 -10.95 11.43
CA ILE A 97 1.33 -10.45 11.32
C ILE A 97 2.16 -10.77 12.55
N LEU A 98 1.57 -10.69 13.74
CA LEU A 98 2.24 -11.05 15.00
C LEU A 98 2.64 -12.54 15.00
N GLU A 99 1.71 -13.41 14.59
CA GLU A 99 1.96 -14.85 14.45
C GLU A 99 3.04 -15.11 13.40
N ARG A 100 2.93 -14.49 12.22
CA ARG A 100 3.91 -14.64 11.15
C ARG A 100 5.30 -14.20 11.59
N HIS A 101 5.41 -13.05 12.23
CA HIS A 101 6.70 -12.54 12.71
C HIS A 101 7.32 -13.44 13.77
N LEU A 102 6.51 -13.96 14.70
CA LEU A 102 6.98 -14.91 15.70
C LEU A 102 7.48 -16.22 15.06
N GLN A 103 6.82 -16.70 14.02
CA GLN A 103 7.26 -17.89 13.27
C GLN A 103 8.57 -17.65 12.52
N ASP A 104 8.71 -16.49 11.87
CA ASP A 104 9.88 -16.16 11.05
C ASP A 104 11.12 -15.81 11.90
N HIS A 105 10.94 -15.16 13.06
CA HIS A 105 12.03 -14.57 13.86
C HIS A 105 12.19 -15.14 15.27
N GLY A 106 11.23 -15.92 15.78
CA GLY A 106 11.31 -16.57 17.09
C GLY A 106 11.08 -15.67 18.31
N ASP A 107 10.78 -14.38 18.12
CA ASP A 107 10.44 -13.44 19.19
C ASP A 107 9.28 -12.51 18.75
N HIS A 108 8.67 -11.82 19.73
CA HIS A 108 7.57 -10.91 19.49
C HIS A 108 7.98 -9.67 18.69
N LEU A 109 7.14 -9.31 17.72
CA LEU A 109 7.20 -8.01 17.05
C LEU A 109 6.91 -6.92 18.08
N ARG A 110 7.85 -6.00 18.27
CA ARG A 110 7.73 -4.86 19.20
C ARG A 110 7.67 -3.53 18.47
N GLN A 111 8.13 -3.45 17.22
CA GLN A 111 8.24 -2.19 16.50
C GLN A 111 7.91 -2.35 15.01
N LEU A 112 6.91 -1.62 14.53
CA LEU A 112 6.40 -1.73 13.17
C LEU A 112 6.32 -0.36 12.50
N GLY A 113 6.84 -0.25 11.28
CA GLY A 113 6.51 0.83 10.35
C GLY A 113 5.32 0.45 9.49
N LEU A 114 4.25 1.27 9.47
CA LEU A 114 3.06 1.02 8.66
C LEU A 114 2.75 2.23 7.77
N SER A 115 2.62 1.98 6.48
CA SER A 115 2.16 2.99 5.53
C SER A 115 0.63 3.02 5.46
N VAL A 116 0.04 4.22 5.51
CA VAL A 116 -1.43 4.42 5.55
C VAL A 116 -1.88 5.39 4.45
N TRP A 117 -2.76 4.90 3.58
CA TRP A 117 -3.25 5.66 2.42
C TRP A 117 -4.69 6.13 2.61
N GLY A 118 -4.97 7.36 2.18
CA GLY A 118 -6.32 7.93 2.28
C GLY A 118 -7.32 7.20 1.38
N THR A 119 -6.90 6.80 0.18
CA THR A 119 -7.74 6.04 -0.77
C THR A 119 -8.10 4.66 -0.22
N ALA A 120 -7.15 3.93 0.34
CA ALA A 120 -7.39 2.65 1.01
C ALA A 120 -8.34 2.82 2.21
N THR A 121 -8.12 3.86 3.03
CA THR A 121 -9.00 4.19 4.18
C THR A 121 -10.46 4.41 3.75
N MET A 122 -10.71 5.10 2.62
CA MET A 122 -12.06 5.29 2.08
C MET A 122 -12.70 3.99 1.61
N ARG A 123 -11.93 3.09 0.99
CA ARG A 123 -12.45 1.84 0.41
C ARG A 123 -12.75 0.79 1.49
N THR A 124 -11.93 0.74 2.54
CA THR A 124 -12.04 -0.27 3.59
C THR A 124 -12.87 0.17 4.79
N GLY A 125 -13.00 1.48 5.00
CA GLY A 125 -13.53 2.01 6.24
C GLY A 125 -12.49 2.03 7.38
N GLY A 126 -11.20 2.03 7.05
CA GLY A 126 -10.11 2.25 8.01
C GLY A 126 -9.38 0.99 8.50
N ASP A 127 -9.21 -0.03 7.66
CA ASP A 127 -8.51 -1.29 8.03
C ASP A 127 -7.10 -1.03 8.58
N ASP A 128 -6.31 -0.16 7.93
CA ASP A 128 -4.91 0.14 8.33
C ASP A 128 -4.81 0.76 9.72
N ILE A 129 -5.65 1.77 10.01
CA ILE A 129 -5.67 2.42 11.33
C ILE A 129 -6.20 1.46 12.39
N ALA A 130 -7.22 0.65 12.06
CA ALA A 130 -7.69 -0.39 12.96
C ALA A 130 -6.60 -1.42 13.28
N GLN A 131 -5.81 -1.83 12.28
CA GLN A 131 -4.68 -2.74 12.48
C GLN A 131 -3.61 -2.11 13.38
N ALA A 132 -3.24 -0.85 13.15
CA ALA A 132 -2.28 -0.13 13.98
C ALA A 132 -2.75 -0.02 15.44
N MET A 133 -4.03 0.33 15.66
CA MET A 133 -4.61 0.39 17.01
C MET A 133 -4.62 -1.00 17.67
N ALA A 134 -5.01 -2.06 16.96
CA ALA A 134 -5.00 -3.43 17.48
C ALA A 134 -3.59 -3.90 17.89
N LEU A 135 -2.57 -3.56 17.10
CA LEU A 135 -1.16 -3.85 17.40
C LEU A 135 -0.69 -3.17 18.70
N MET A 136 -1.07 -1.90 18.92
CA MET A 136 -0.81 -1.17 20.18
C MET A 136 -1.66 -1.68 21.36
N GLY A 137 -2.67 -2.51 21.10
CA GLY A 137 -3.62 -2.97 22.11
C GLY A 137 -4.65 -1.92 22.50
N VAL A 138 -5.13 -1.17 21.51
CA VAL A 138 -6.16 -0.14 21.65
C VAL A 138 -7.34 -0.48 20.76
N ARG A 139 -8.56 -0.38 21.29
CA ARG A 139 -9.80 -0.67 20.58
C ARG A 139 -10.67 0.58 20.46
N PRO A 140 -11.11 0.97 19.25
CA PRO A 140 -12.06 2.06 19.08
C PRO A 140 -13.40 1.76 19.78
N VAL A 141 -14.07 2.81 20.25
CA VAL A 141 -15.40 2.77 20.86
C VAL A 141 -16.37 3.55 19.98
N TRP A 142 -17.49 2.92 19.63
CA TRP A 142 -18.50 3.51 18.76
C TRP A 142 -19.74 3.96 19.54
N ALA A 143 -20.24 5.14 19.18
CA ALA A 143 -21.49 5.67 19.67
C ALA A 143 -22.67 4.77 19.31
N THR A 144 -23.54 4.50 20.28
CA THR A 144 -24.79 3.79 20.01
C THR A 144 -25.68 4.62 19.07
N GLY A 145 -26.19 4.00 18.01
CA GLY A 145 -27.08 4.63 17.04
C GLY A 145 -26.38 5.31 15.86
N SER A 146 -25.37 6.17 16.10
CA SER A 146 -24.68 6.89 15.01
C SER A 146 -23.51 6.13 14.39
N GLN A 147 -22.96 5.13 15.09
CA GLN A 147 -21.74 4.39 14.70
C GLN A 147 -20.52 5.30 14.50
N ARG A 148 -20.55 6.53 15.03
CA ARG A 148 -19.37 7.40 15.10
C ARG A 148 -18.37 6.83 16.09
N VAL A 149 -17.10 7.00 15.80
CA VAL A 149 -16.05 6.72 16.79
C VAL A 149 -16.03 7.89 17.76
N ASP A 150 -16.39 7.59 19.01
CA ASP A 150 -16.48 8.59 20.09
C ASP A 150 -15.23 8.57 20.98
N ASP A 151 -14.63 7.39 21.17
CA ASP A 151 -13.50 7.20 22.08
C ASP A 151 -12.69 5.95 21.71
N PHE A 152 -11.73 5.56 22.55
CA PHE A 152 -11.03 4.28 22.49
C PHE A 152 -10.83 3.68 23.90
N GLU A 153 -10.75 2.37 23.97
CA GLU A 153 -10.39 1.61 25.18
C GLU A 153 -8.99 1.00 25.03
N ILE A 154 -8.16 1.10 26.06
CA ILE A 154 -6.87 0.42 26.12
C ILE A 154 -7.10 -0.98 26.67
N LEU A 155 -6.73 -2.01 25.91
CA LEU A 155 -6.81 -3.39 26.34
C LEU A 155 -5.69 -3.67 27.37
N PRO A 156 -5.98 -4.33 28.50
CA PRO A 156 -4.97 -4.68 29.49
C PRO A 156 -4.01 -5.76 28.96
N LEU A 157 -2.76 -5.76 29.41
CA LEU A 157 -1.74 -6.74 28.98
C LEU A 157 -2.19 -8.19 29.18
N SER A 158 -2.96 -8.47 30.25
CA SER A 158 -3.51 -9.80 30.53
C SER A 158 -4.51 -10.30 29.48
N LEU A 159 -5.16 -9.39 28.75
CA LEU A 159 -6.02 -9.73 27.62
C LEU A 159 -5.22 -9.83 26.31
N LEU A 160 -4.16 -9.03 26.17
CA LEU A 160 -3.31 -9.06 24.98
C LEU A 160 -2.49 -10.35 24.90
N ASP A 161 -1.97 -10.83 26.05
CA ASP A 161 -1.08 -12.00 26.14
C ASP A 161 0.18 -11.89 25.25
N ARG A 162 0.67 -10.66 25.10
CA ARG A 162 1.88 -10.28 24.35
C ARG A 162 2.31 -8.85 24.70
N PRO A 163 3.53 -8.43 24.33
CA PRO A 163 3.89 -7.03 24.31
C PRO A 163 2.98 -6.20 23.39
N ARG A 164 2.84 -4.91 23.73
CA ARG A 164 2.32 -3.89 22.80
C ARG A 164 3.34 -3.68 21.69
N VAL A 165 2.86 -3.41 20.48
CA VAL A 165 3.72 -3.03 19.36
C VAL A 165 3.77 -1.50 19.27
N ASP A 166 4.97 -0.93 19.26
CA ASP A 166 5.21 0.48 18.93
C ASP A 166 5.05 0.67 17.41
N VAL A 167 3.98 1.35 16.99
CA VAL A 167 3.64 1.51 15.57
C VAL A 167 3.94 2.93 15.11
N THR A 168 4.82 3.06 14.11
CA THR A 168 5.10 4.33 13.41
C THR A 168 4.36 4.36 12.09
N LEU A 169 3.48 5.34 11.90
CA LEU A 169 2.71 5.54 10.68
C LEU A 169 3.41 6.46 9.70
N ARG A 170 3.53 6.02 8.44
CA ARG A 170 3.77 6.91 7.29
C ARG A 170 2.44 7.18 6.59
N VAL A 171 1.88 8.37 6.79
CA VAL A 171 0.62 8.76 6.16
C VAL A 171 0.83 9.45 4.82
N SER A 172 0.01 9.11 3.83
CA SER A 172 -0.06 9.86 2.55
C SER A 172 -0.55 11.29 2.79
N GLY A 173 -0.17 12.24 1.90
CA GLY A 173 -0.66 13.62 1.96
C GLY A 173 -2.19 13.70 1.89
N PHE A 174 -2.82 12.85 1.05
CA PHE A 174 -4.28 12.76 0.99
C PHE A 174 -4.90 12.23 2.29
N PHE A 175 -4.23 11.32 3.00
CA PHE A 175 -4.71 10.86 4.31
C PHE A 175 -4.74 12.01 5.32
N ARG A 176 -3.68 12.83 5.37
CA ARG A 176 -3.63 14.05 6.20
C ARG A 176 -4.81 14.96 5.90
N ASP A 177 -5.08 15.24 4.63
CA ASP A 177 -6.09 16.22 4.23
C ASP A 177 -7.52 15.73 4.50
N ALA A 178 -7.77 14.43 4.33
CA ALA A 178 -9.11 13.86 4.47
C ALA A 178 -9.44 13.35 5.89
N PHE A 179 -8.44 12.95 6.69
CA PHE A 179 -8.65 12.18 7.92
C PHE A 179 -7.96 12.78 9.16
N ALA A 180 -8.00 14.10 9.31
CA ALA A 180 -7.48 14.78 10.50
C ALA A 180 -8.03 14.21 11.83
N ASN A 181 -9.29 13.72 11.84
CA ASN A 181 -9.86 13.07 13.02
C ASN A 181 -9.19 11.74 13.36
N LEU A 182 -8.77 10.95 12.35
CA LEU A 182 -8.04 9.69 12.59
C LEU A 182 -6.62 9.96 13.08
N ILE A 183 -5.97 11.02 12.58
CA ILE A 183 -4.67 11.46 13.10
C ILE A 183 -4.78 11.80 14.59
N ARG A 184 -5.77 12.61 14.97
CA ARG A 184 -6.01 12.96 16.38
C ARG A 184 -6.35 11.75 17.25
N LEU A 185 -7.18 10.85 16.74
CA LEU A 185 -7.55 9.61 17.45
C LEU A 185 -6.32 8.73 17.70
N PHE A 186 -5.50 8.51 16.67
CA PHE A 186 -4.33 7.66 16.78
C PHE A 186 -3.26 8.29 17.68
N ASP A 187 -3.00 9.59 17.56
CA ASP A 187 -2.08 10.29 18.46
C ASP A 187 -2.57 10.24 19.92
N ALA A 188 -3.86 10.49 20.18
CA ALA A 188 -4.42 10.36 21.52
C ALA A 188 -4.23 8.96 22.11
N ALA A 189 -4.42 7.91 21.30
CA ALA A 189 -4.15 6.53 21.68
C ALA A 189 -2.66 6.29 22.01
N VAL A 190 -1.75 6.79 21.18
CA VAL A 190 -0.29 6.71 21.41
C VAL A 190 0.09 7.39 22.72
N GLN A 191 -0.39 8.61 22.96
CA GLN A 191 -0.10 9.36 24.19
C GLN A 191 -0.63 8.64 25.43
N ALA A 192 -1.84 8.07 25.34
CA ALA A 192 -2.45 7.34 26.45
C ALA A 192 -1.72 6.03 26.76
N VAL A 193 -1.31 5.27 25.74
CA VAL A 193 -0.54 4.03 25.92
C VAL A 193 0.87 4.32 26.45
N ALA A 194 1.51 5.40 25.98
CA ALA A 194 2.83 5.81 26.45
C ALA A 194 2.85 6.28 27.91
N ALA A 195 1.71 6.73 28.44
CA ALA A 195 1.55 7.15 29.83
C ALA A 195 1.30 6.00 30.82
N LEU A 196 1.13 4.77 30.34
CA LEU A 196 0.88 3.61 31.19
C LEU A 196 2.13 3.22 32.00
N ASP A 197 1.89 2.85 33.26
CA ASP A 197 2.89 2.22 34.12
C ASP A 197 2.91 0.70 33.88
N GLU A 198 3.52 0.32 32.77
CA GLU A 198 3.71 -1.07 32.33
C GLU A 198 5.21 -1.39 32.19
N PRO A 199 5.63 -2.65 32.40
CA PRO A 199 7.02 -3.07 32.21
C PRO A 199 7.55 -2.72 30.81
N ASP A 200 8.81 -2.28 30.75
CA ASP A 200 9.45 -1.79 29.52
C ASP A 200 9.45 -2.81 28.37
N ASP A 201 9.58 -4.09 28.70
CA ASP A 201 9.60 -5.21 27.75
C ASP A 201 8.21 -5.54 27.17
N LEU A 202 7.16 -5.19 27.90
CA LEU A 202 5.76 -5.39 27.51
C LEU A 202 5.13 -4.13 26.89
N ASN A 203 5.65 -2.94 27.18
CA ASN A 203 5.25 -1.68 26.56
C ASN A 203 6.46 -0.89 26.04
N PRO A 204 7.02 -1.31 24.88
CA PRO A 204 8.18 -0.65 24.28
C PRO A 204 7.90 0.80 23.89
N LEU A 205 6.65 1.15 23.55
CA LEU A 205 6.24 2.52 23.27
C LEU A 205 6.46 3.42 24.50
N ALA A 206 5.93 3.02 25.67
CA ALA A 206 6.08 3.79 26.91
C ALA A 206 7.55 3.90 27.34
N ALA A 207 8.32 2.81 27.25
CA ALA A 207 9.74 2.81 27.59
C ALA A 207 10.53 3.85 26.78
N LYS A 208 10.33 3.86 25.45
CA LYS A 208 11.00 4.82 24.55
C LYS A 208 10.56 6.26 24.80
N VAL A 209 9.27 6.49 24.93
CA VAL A 209 8.74 7.84 25.18
C VAL A 209 9.32 8.40 26.48
N ARG A 210 9.44 7.58 27.54
CA ARG A 210 10.08 7.99 28.80
C ARG A 210 11.56 8.39 28.59
N ALA A 211 12.35 7.52 27.95
CA ALA A 211 13.79 7.76 27.73
C ALA A 211 14.06 8.99 26.86
N GLU A 212 13.26 9.18 25.81
CA GLU A 212 13.40 10.33 24.91
C GLU A 212 12.92 11.62 25.53
N ARG A 213 11.81 11.58 26.27
CA ARG A 213 11.33 12.75 27.01
C ARG A 213 12.39 13.23 28.00
N GLU A 214 13.05 12.33 28.71
CA GLU A 214 14.16 12.68 29.61
C GLU A 214 15.30 13.36 28.86
N THR A 215 15.69 12.83 27.71
CA THR A 215 16.73 13.42 26.85
C THR A 215 16.33 14.83 26.37
N LEU A 216 15.08 15.00 25.94
CA LEU A 216 14.57 16.30 25.47
C LEU A 216 14.48 17.33 26.60
N LEU A 217 14.07 16.92 27.80
CA LEU A 217 14.09 17.77 28.99
C LEU A 217 15.52 18.23 29.33
N GLN A 218 16.50 17.32 29.26
CA GLN A 218 17.92 17.65 29.47
C GLN A 218 18.46 18.63 28.42
N SER A 219 17.92 18.58 27.19
CA SER A 219 18.25 19.53 26.13
C SER A 219 17.57 20.90 26.28
N GLY A 220 16.72 21.08 27.30
CA GLY A 220 16.08 22.35 27.64
C GLY A 220 14.68 22.56 27.07
N LEU A 221 14.05 21.53 26.49
CA LEU A 221 12.63 21.61 26.12
C LEU A 221 11.75 21.61 27.37
N ASP A 222 10.62 22.30 27.30
CA ASP A 222 9.60 22.22 28.34
C ASP A 222 8.93 20.84 28.38
N GLU A 223 8.30 20.52 29.51
CA GLU A 223 7.73 19.19 29.77
C GLU A 223 6.65 18.78 28.77
N GLU A 224 5.78 19.71 28.38
CA GLU A 224 4.70 19.43 27.41
C GLU A 224 5.26 19.24 26.00
N ALA A 225 6.22 20.07 25.58
CA ALA A 225 6.91 19.91 24.30
C ALA A 225 7.70 18.60 24.26
N ALA A 226 8.47 18.27 25.31
CA ALA A 226 9.25 17.04 25.39
C ALA A 226 8.33 15.80 25.35
N ARG A 227 7.21 15.81 26.09
CA ARG A 227 6.20 14.74 26.06
C ARG A 227 5.61 14.58 24.66
N ARG A 228 5.21 15.69 24.03
CA ARG A 228 4.61 15.69 22.69
C ARG A 228 5.59 15.14 21.64
N GLN A 229 6.83 15.65 21.62
CA GLN A 229 7.83 15.26 20.63
C GLN A 229 8.27 13.79 20.77
N ALA A 230 8.49 13.30 22.00
CA ALA A 230 8.85 11.91 22.23
C ALA A 230 7.74 10.92 21.77
N GLY A 231 6.48 11.36 21.87
CA GLY A 231 5.30 10.57 21.49
C GLY A 231 4.96 10.62 20.00
N TRP A 232 5.70 11.33 19.15
CA TRP A 232 5.37 11.39 17.72
C TRP A 232 5.48 10.02 17.05
N ARG A 233 4.38 9.57 16.44
CA ARG A 233 4.28 8.31 15.69
C ARG A 233 3.58 8.43 14.34
N ILE A 234 3.21 9.64 13.91
CA ILE A 234 2.54 9.86 12.64
C ILE A 234 3.39 10.81 11.80
N PHE A 235 3.89 10.34 10.67
CA PHE A 235 4.81 11.06 9.81
C PHE A 235 4.25 11.19 8.38
N GLY A 236 4.25 12.41 7.86
CA GLY A 236 3.57 12.80 6.64
C GLY A 236 4.49 13.53 5.66
N ALA A 237 3.97 13.82 4.46
CA ALA A 237 4.59 14.82 3.60
C ALA A 237 4.52 16.21 4.26
N LYS A 238 5.39 17.15 3.86
CA LYS A 238 5.26 18.57 4.24
C LYS A 238 3.83 19.08 3.99
N PRO A 239 3.27 19.98 4.82
CA PRO A 239 1.98 20.62 4.53
C PRO A 239 1.93 21.21 3.12
N GLY A 240 0.88 20.88 2.37
CA GLY A 240 0.72 21.27 0.95
C GLY A 240 1.48 20.42 -0.07
N ALA A 241 2.34 19.49 0.37
CA ALA A 241 3.02 18.51 -0.50
C ALA A 241 2.38 17.11 -0.40
N TYR A 242 2.68 16.26 -1.39
CA TYR A 242 2.15 14.91 -1.58
C TYR A 242 3.25 13.95 -2.09
N GLY A 243 3.06 12.65 -1.91
CA GLY A 243 4.02 11.62 -2.31
C GLY A 243 5.16 11.39 -1.30
N ALA A 244 6.14 10.57 -1.70
CA ALA A 244 7.31 10.23 -0.88
C ALA A 244 8.65 10.67 -1.51
N GLY A 245 8.62 11.36 -2.66
CA GLY A 245 9.81 11.86 -3.36
C GLY A 245 10.61 10.80 -4.13
N VAL A 246 10.55 9.53 -3.71
CA VAL A 246 11.31 8.41 -4.27
C VAL A 246 11.08 8.25 -5.78
N GLN A 247 9.84 8.43 -6.26
CA GLN A 247 9.56 8.38 -7.71
C GLN A 247 10.39 9.40 -8.49
N GLY A 248 10.45 10.66 -8.04
CA GLY A 248 11.20 11.70 -8.73
C GLY A 248 12.71 11.39 -8.80
N ALA A 249 13.24 10.72 -7.77
CA ALA A 249 14.62 10.26 -7.77
C ALA A 249 14.84 9.14 -8.80
N ILE A 250 13.94 8.15 -8.86
CA ILE A 250 14.02 7.01 -9.78
C ILE A 250 13.83 7.44 -11.23
N ASP A 251 12.78 8.20 -11.52
CA ASP A 251 12.45 8.68 -12.87
C ASP A 251 13.55 9.61 -13.41
N GLY A 252 14.09 10.49 -12.55
CA GLY A 252 15.19 11.38 -12.90
C GLY A 252 16.57 10.73 -12.91
N ARG A 253 16.68 9.44 -12.55
CA ARG A 253 17.96 8.73 -12.31
C ARG A 253 18.89 9.50 -11.34
N LEU A 254 18.32 10.26 -10.40
CA LEU A 254 19.00 11.14 -9.45
C LEU A 254 19.43 10.41 -8.17
N TRP A 255 20.00 9.21 -8.31
CA TRP A 255 20.44 8.37 -7.20
C TRP A 255 21.58 7.45 -7.65
N GLN A 256 22.51 7.18 -6.73
CA GLN A 256 23.66 6.29 -6.93
C GLN A 256 23.59 5.08 -6.02
N SER A 257 23.07 5.25 -4.81
CA SER A 257 22.91 4.16 -3.84
C SER A 257 21.51 4.14 -3.21
N ARG A 258 21.23 3.07 -2.47
CA ARG A 258 19.96 2.91 -1.75
C ARG A 258 19.83 3.91 -0.61
N GLU A 259 20.96 4.34 -0.04
CA GLU A 259 21.02 5.42 0.97
C GLU A 259 20.53 6.76 0.39
N ASP A 260 20.78 7.06 -0.88
CA ASP A 260 20.23 8.27 -1.51
C ASP A 260 18.70 8.24 -1.53
N LEU A 261 18.11 7.07 -1.81
CA LEU A 261 16.66 6.88 -1.81
C LEU A 261 16.08 6.97 -0.39
N ALA A 262 16.79 6.44 0.61
CA ALA A 262 16.45 6.61 2.03
C ALA A 262 16.46 8.10 2.43
N GLU A 263 17.47 8.85 2.01
CA GLU A 263 17.58 10.29 2.27
C GLU A 263 16.43 11.08 1.63
N VAL A 264 16.07 10.78 0.39
CA VAL A 264 14.89 11.35 -0.27
C VAL A 264 13.63 11.04 0.55
N TYR A 265 13.44 9.78 0.96
CA TYR A 265 12.28 9.37 1.74
C TYR A 265 12.16 10.11 3.07
N LEU A 266 13.27 10.25 3.80
CA LEU A 266 13.33 10.99 5.07
C LEU A 266 13.03 12.48 4.88
N ASN A 267 13.57 13.10 3.83
CA ASN A 267 13.37 14.53 3.54
C ASN A 267 11.91 14.84 3.17
N TRP A 268 11.24 13.93 2.47
CA TRP A 268 9.84 14.10 2.10
C TRP A 268 8.88 13.69 3.22
N GLY A 269 9.22 12.69 4.02
CA GLY A 269 8.36 12.13 5.07
C GLY A 269 8.60 12.65 6.49
N GLY A 270 9.66 13.42 6.72
CA GLY A 270 10.11 13.88 8.04
C GLY A 270 9.28 15.01 8.67
N TYR A 271 7.95 14.95 8.57
CA TYR A 271 7.04 15.94 9.16
C TYR A 271 6.05 15.23 10.09
N ALA A 272 6.05 15.58 11.37
CA ALA A 272 5.20 15.00 12.39
C ALA A 272 3.78 15.58 12.33
N TYR A 273 2.80 14.70 12.53
CA TYR A 273 1.38 15.01 12.65
C TYR A 273 0.83 14.46 13.96
N GLY A 274 -0.12 15.15 14.57
CA GLY A 274 -0.72 14.74 15.85
C GLY A 274 -1.85 15.65 16.28
N GLY A 275 -2.26 15.55 17.56
CA GLY A 275 -3.31 16.38 18.16
C GLY A 275 -3.06 17.89 18.05
N SER A 276 -1.79 18.28 18.17
CA SER A 276 -1.34 19.68 18.18
C SER A 276 -0.26 19.99 17.14
N ASP A 277 0.10 19.01 16.30
CA ASP A 277 1.13 19.14 15.27
C ASP A 277 0.52 18.91 13.88
N GLU A 278 0.63 19.90 12.99
CA GLU A 278 0.05 19.88 11.64
C GLU A 278 1.15 19.89 10.58
N GLY A 279 2.15 19.01 10.73
CA GLY A 279 3.31 18.90 9.83
C GLY A 279 4.54 19.64 10.36
N THR A 280 4.82 19.49 11.65
CA THR A 280 6.04 20.02 12.30
C THR A 280 7.26 19.30 11.74
N ALA A 281 8.30 20.02 11.32
CA ALA A 281 9.53 19.39 10.82
C ALA A 281 10.18 18.54 11.93
N ALA A 282 10.34 17.24 11.65
CA ALA A 282 10.71 16.22 12.63
C ALA A 282 11.55 15.11 11.98
N ARG A 283 12.44 15.48 11.04
CA ARG A 283 13.27 14.54 10.27
C ARG A 283 14.14 13.66 11.18
N GLU A 284 14.74 14.24 12.20
CA GLU A 284 15.61 13.52 13.15
C GLU A 284 14.82 12.49 13.97
N GLN A 285 13.64 12.88 14.48
CA GLN A 285 12.75 12.00 15.22
C GLN A 285 12.21 10.89 14.32
N PHE A 286 11.91 11.20 13.06
CA PHE A 286 11.48 10.20 12.08
C PHE A 286 12.59 9.18 11.81
N ALA A 287 13.82 9.65 11.57
CA ALA A 287 14.98 8.77 11.40
C ALA A 287 15.21 7.89 12.64
N GLN A 288 15.09 8.47 13.85
CA GLN A 288 15.21 7.70 15.10
C GLN A 288 14.11 6.64 15.26
N ARG A 289 12.87 6.89 14.79
CA ARG A 289 11.84 5.85 14.77
C ARG A 289 12.23 4.73 13.81
N LEU A 290 12.58 5.09 12.58
CA LEU A 290 12.87 4.13 11.51
C LEU A 290 14.11 3.28 11.81
N SER A 291 15.14 3.82 12.48
CA SER A 291 16.34 3.06 12.82
C SER A 291 16.10 1.89 13.80
N GLN A 292 14.92 1.82 14.41
CA GLN A 292 14.56 0.79 15.39
C GLN A 292 13.47 -0.16 14.87
N VAL A 293 12.83 0.17 13.74
CA VAL A 293 11.74 -0.62 13.16
C VAL A 293 12.22 -2.04 12.83
N GLN A 294 11.50 -3.04 13.34
CA GLN A 294 11.81 -4.46 13.09
C GLN A 294 11.11 -4.99 11.83
N ALA A 295 9.96 -4.41 11.49
CA ALA A 295 9.20 -4.79 10.32
C ALA A 295 8.53 -3.59 9.63
N VAL A 296 8.50 -3.61 8.30
CA VAL A 296 7.73 -2.69 7.46
C VAL A 296 6.49 -3.40 6.94
N LEU A 297 5.34 -2.76 7.03
CA LEU A 297 4.06 -3.25 6.51
C LEU A 297 3.41 -2.23 5.58
N GLN A 298 2.87 -2.75 4.48
CA GLN A 298 1.93 -2.07 3.61
C GLN A 298 0.78 -3.03 3.32
N ASN A 299 -0.45 -2.50 3.32
CA ASN A 299 -1.63 -3.29 2.97
C ASN A 299 -2.11 -2.95 1.54
N GLN A 300 -2.73 -3.93 0.91
CA GLN A 300 -3.47 -3.84 -0.33
C GLN A 300 -4.93 -4.18 -0.07
N ASP A 301 -5.81 -3.25 -0.43
CA ASP A 301 -7.23 -3.32 -0.08
C ASP A 301 -8.14 -3.82 -1.20
N ASN A 302 -7.61 -4.03 -2.41
CA ASN A 302 -8.41 -4.38 -3.60
C ASN A 302 -7.62 -5.26 -4.58
N ARG A 303 -8.28 -5.79 -5.62
CA ARG A 303 -7.66 -6.67 -6.64
C ARG A 303 -7.56 -6.05 -8.03
N GLU A 304 -8.03 -4.81 -8.17
CA GLU A 304 -8.02 -4.05 -9.41
C GLU A 304 -6.61 -3.62 -9.81
N HIS A 305 -5.68 -3.54 -8.86
CA HIS A 305 -4.26 -3.31 -9.09
C HIS A 305 -3.40 -4.14 -8.13
N ASP A 306 -2.11 -4.28 -8.44
CA ASP A 306 -1.12 -4.94 -7.59
C ASP A 306 0.18 -4.12 -7.42
N LEU A 307 1.20 -4.72 -6.81
CA LEU A 307 2.48 -4.07 -6.52
C LEU A 307 3.16 -3.48 -7.77
N LEU A 308 3.06 -4.12 -8.95
CA LEU A 308 3.72 -3.61 -10.16
C LEU A 308 2.76 -2.88 -11.12
N ASP A 309 1.53 -2.62 -10.70
CA ASP A 309 0.60 -1.75 -11.43
C ASP A 309 0.55 -0.32 -10.88
N SER A 310 1.06 -0.09 -9.65
CA SER A 310 1.01 1.21 -8.98
C SER A 310 2.34 1.58 -8.36
N ASN A 311 2.89 2.73 -8.77
CA ASN A 311 4.15 3.26 -8.29
C ASN A 311 4.17 3.61 -6.79
N ASP A 312 3.00 3.89 -6.19
CA ASP A 312 2.92 4.27 -4.77
C ASP A 312 3.46 3.16 -3.83
N TYR A 313 3.35 1.88 -4.19
CA TYR A 313 3.80 0.81 -3.29
C TYR A 313 5.31 0.83 -3.07
N TYR A 314 6.14 0.92 -4.11
CA TYR A 314 7.59 1.00 -3.91
C TYR A 314 7.98 2.32 -3.24
N GLN A 315 7.26 3.40 -3.50
CA GLN A 315 7.55 4.70 -2.90
C GLN A 315 7.34 4.69 -1.38
N PHE A 316 6.23 4.09 -0.92
CA PHE A 316 5.88 4.07 0.50
C PHE A 316 6.52 2.89 1.23
N GLN A 317 6.31 1.66 0.75
CA GLN A 317 6.82 0.45 1.39
C GLN A 317 8.32 0.28 1.11
N GLY A 318 8.70 0.37 -0.17
CA GLY A 318 10.11 0.24 -0.56
C GLY A 318 10.96 1.37 0.01
N GLY A 319 10.50 2.62 -0.10
CA GLY A 319 11.18 3.78 0.49
C GLY A 319 11.33 3.69 2.01
N MET A 320 10.31 3.18 2.72
CA MET A 320 10.42 2.92 4.15
C MET A 320 11.46 1.84 4.45
N LEU A 321 11.44 0.73 3.70
CA LEU A 321 12.39 -0.36 3.90
C LEU A 321 13.83 0.10 3.63
N ALA A 322 14.06 0.84 2.55
CA ALA A 322 15.36 1.48 2.28
C ALA A 322 15.80 2.35 3.46
N ALA A 323 14.93 3.22 3.98
CA ALA A 323 15.27 4.07 5.11
C ALA A 323 15.57 3.29 6.40
N VAL A 324 14.77 2.27 6.73
CA VAL A 324 14.97 1.43 7.91
C VAL A 324 16.32 0.71 7.84
N GLU A 325 16.62 0.05 6.72
CA GLU A 325 17.84 -0.75 6.58
C GLU A 325 19.09 0.13 6.46
N SER A 326 19.02 1.28 5.78
CA SER A 326 20.13 2.25 5.73
C SER A 326 20.43 2.89 7.10
N LEU A 327 19.42 3.13 7.93
CA LEU A 327 19.59 3.74 9.25
C LEU A 327 20.02 2.74 10.33
N SER A 328 19.52 1.51 10.28
CA SER A 328 19.85 0.46 11.26
C SER A 328 21.14 -0.28 10.92
N GLY A 329 21.49 -0.37 9.63
CA GLY A 329 22.59 -1.20 9.13
C GLY A 329 22.27 -2.70 9.10
N GLU A 330 21.03 -3.10 9.41
CA GLU A 330 20.57 -4.48 9.42
C GLU A 330 19.34 -4.65 8.53
N ALA A 331 19.12 -5.88 8.04
CA ALA A 331 17.93 -6.18 7.27
C ALA A 331 16.68 -6.18 8.17
N ALA A 332 15.59 -5.60 7.68
CA ALA A 332 14.31 -5.56 8.39
C ALA A 332 13.30 -6.50 7.73
N ALA A 333 12.37 -7.03 8.53
CA ALA A 333 11.28 -7.81 7.96
C ALA A 333 10.40 -6.90 7.08
N SER A 334 9.90 -7.42 5.96
CA SER A 334 8.98 -6.69 5.09
C SER A 334 7.78 -7.54 4.76
N TYR A 335 6.59 -7.08 5.15
CA TYR A 335 5.33 -7.78 5.01
C TYR A 335 4.37 -7.01 4.10
N HIS A 336 3.57 -7.77 3.35
CA HIS A 336 2.46 -7.27 2.54
C HIS A 336 1.15 -7.86 3.04
N GLY A 337 0.24 -7.00 3.49
CA GLY A 337 -1.09 -7.40 3.92
C GLY A 337 -2.09 -7.35 2.78
N ASP A 338 -2.81 -8.44 2.54
CA ASP A 338 -3.85 -8.54 1.52
C ASP A 338 -5.22 -8.53 2.21
N HIS A 339 -5.88 -7.36 2.20
CA HIS A 339 -7.22 -7.10 2.75
C HIS A 339 -8.29 -7.03 1.66
N SER A 340 -7.95 -7.43 0.44
CA SER A 340 -8.88 -7.39 -0.69
C SER A 340 -10.04 -8.37 -0.56
N GLN A 341 -9.89 -9.41 0.26
CA GLN A 341 -10.95 -10.33 0.66
C GLN A 341 -11.22 -10.15 2.17
N PRO A 342 -12.27 -9.40 2.55
CA PRO A 342 -12.54 -9.01 3.95
C PRO A 342 -12.62 -10.17 4.93
N ASP A 343 -13.13 -11.32 4.49
CA ASP A 343 -13.30 -12.50 5.35
C ASP A 343 -12.04 -13.37 5.45
N LEU A 344 -11.02 -13.10 4.62
CA LEU A 344 -9.78 -13.88 4.53
C LEU A 344 -8.56 -12.95 4.34
N PRO A 345 -8.27 -12.06 5.30
CA PRO A 345 -7.04 -11.28 5.27
C PRO A 345 -5.82 -12.21 5.28
N LYS A 346 -4.77 -11.86 4.53
CA LYS A 346 -3.54 -12.65 4.44
C LYS A 346 -2.32 -11.76 4.68
N ILE A 347 -1.32 -12.29 5.36
CA ILE A 347 0.00 -11.65 5.50
C ILE A 347 1.02 -12.52 4.76
N ARG A 348 1.75 -11.89 3.85
CA ARG A 348 2.90 -12.50 3.15
C ARG A 348 4.14 -11.67 3.41
N THR A 349 5.31 -12.24 3.20
CA THR A 349 6.50 -11.39 3.03
C THR A 349 6.37 -10.60 1.72
N LEU A 350 7.01 -9.44 1.64
CA LEU A 350 7.04 -8.66 0.40
C LEU A 350 7.65 -9.48 -0.75
N LYS A 351 8.68 -10.27 -0.47
CA LYS A 351 9.29 -11.20 -1.44
C LYS A 351 8.28 -12.22 -1.97
N GLU A 352 7.47 -12.82 -1.10
CA GLU A 352 6.41 -13.76 -1.48
C GLU A 352 5.37 -13.09 -2.39
N GLU A 353 4.95 -11.86 -2.09
CA GLU A 353 3.97 -11.14 -2.93
C GLU A 353 4.57 -10.70 -4.26
N LEU A 354 5.80 -10.18 -4.30
CA LEU A 354 6.50 -9.85 -5.55
C LEU A 354 6.61 -11.09 -6.45
N ASN A 355 7.06 -12.22 -5.90
CA ASN A 355 7.12 -13.51 -6.58
C ASN A 355 5.76 -13.94 -7.16
N ARG A 356 4.68 -13.72 -6.39
CA ARG A 356 3.32 -14.05 -6.79
C ARG A 356 2.85 -13.14 -7.93
N VAL A 357 3.00 -11.83 -7.80
CA VAL A 357 2.55 -10.83 -8.76
C VAL A 357 3.28 -11.00 -10.10
N ILE A 358 4.60 -11.19 -10.06
CA ILE A 358 5.42 -11.39 -11.26
C ILE A 358 4.93 -12.61 -12.06
N ARG A 359 4.61 -13.73 -11.39
CA ARG A 359 4.15 -14.95 -12.07
C ARG A 359 2.67 -14.92 -12.44
N SER A 360 1.83 -14.40 -11.55
CA SER A 360 0.37 -14.49 -11.71
C SER A 360 -0.21 -13.43 -12.65
N ARG A 361 0.50 -12.31 -12.85
CA ARG A 361 0.05 -11.20 -13.68
C ARG A 361 1.12 -10.72 -14.66
N ALA A 362 2.30 -10.28 -14.21
CA ALA A 362 3.31 -9.67 -15.10
C ALA A 362 3.75 -10.59 -16.26
N ALA A 363 4.29 -11.76 -15.94
CA ALA A 363 4.73 -12.74 -16.92
C ALA A 363 3.59 -13.67 -17.40
N ASN A 364 2.34 -13.42 -17.03
CA ASN A 364 1.23 -14.31 -17.36
C ASN A 364 0.73 -14.05 -18.80
N PRO A 365 0.81 -15.04 -19.71
CA PRO A 365 0.36 -14.88 -21.09
C PRO A 365 -1.08 -14.39 -21.21
N LYS A 366 -1.97 -14.83 -20.30
CA LYS A 366 -3.38 -14.38 -20.31
C LYS A 366 -3.52 -12.88 -20.06
N TRP A 367 -2.68 -12.31 -19.20
CA TRP A 367 -2.68 -10.87 -18.94
C TRP A 367 -2.00 -10.11 -20.06
N ILE A 368 -0.88 -10.62 -20.59
CA ILE A 368 -0.17 -10.04 -21.74
C ILE A 368 -1.10 -9.98 -22.97
N ASP A 369 -1.72 -11.09 -23.35
CA ASP A 369 -2.75 -11.14 -24.40
C ASP A 369 -3.98 -10.29 -24.06
N GLY A 370 -4.24 -10.11 -22.75
CA GLY A 370 -5.16 -9.15 -22.17
C GLY A 370 -4.90 -7.73 -22.66
N VAL A 371 -3.75 -7.20 -22.29
CA VAL A 371 -3.34 -5.81 -22.55
C VAL A 371 -3.04 -5.56 -24.02
N LYS A 372 -2.58 -6.57 -24.78
CA LYS A 372 -2.33 -6.47 -26.23
C LYS A 372 -3.58 -6.10 -27.04
N ARG A 373 -4.79 -6.29 -26.49
CA ARG A 373 -6.04 -5.82 -27.13
C ARG A 373 -6.28 -4.32 -27.01
N HIS A 374 -5.42 -3.59 -26.31
CA HIS A 374 -5.61 -2.17 -25.96
C HIS A 374 -4.55 -1.24 -26.56
N GLY A 375 -3.86 -1.67 -27.62
CA GLY A 375 -2.94 -0.86 -28.43
C GLY A 375 -1.92 -0.08 -27.60
N TYR A 376 -1.82 1.24 -27.82
CA TYR A 376 -0.87 2.11 -27.12
C TYR A 376 -0.94 1.96 -25.59
N LYS A 377 -2.14 1.95 -25.00
CA LYS A 377 -2.31 1.83 -23.55
C LYS A 377 -1.88 0.45 -23.06
N GLY A 378 -2.12 -0.59 -23.86
CA GLY A 378 -1.63 -1.94 -23.57
C GLY A 378 -0.11 -2.00 -23.48
N ALA A 379 0.57 -1.42 -24.48
CA ALA A 379 2.04 -1.32 -24.48
C ALA A 379 2.57 -0.47 -23.31
N PHE A 380 1.86 0.60 -22.93
CA PHE A 380 2.18 1.39 -21.74
C PHE A 380 2.13 0.55 -20.45
N GLU A 381 1.13 -0.32 -20.25
CA GLU A 381 1.05 -1.13 -19.02
C GLU A 381 2.23 -2.12 -18.90
N LEU A 382 2.74 -2.63 -20.03
CA LEU A 382 3.95 -3.45 -20.05
C LEU A 382 5.16 -2.65 -19.55
N ALA A 383 5.35 -1.44 -20.08
CA ALA A 383 6.45 -0.56 -19.66
C ALA A 383 6.34 -0.14 -18.20
N ALA A 384 5.16 0.28 -17.75
CA ALA A 384 4.92 0.64 -16.36
C ALA A 384 5.19 -0.52 -15.40
N THR A 385 4.89 -1.77 -15.80
CA THR A 385 5.24 -2.96 -15.00
C THR A 385 6.75 -3.11 -14.83
N VAL A 386 7.54 -2.89 -15.90
CA VAL A 386 9.01 -2.98 -15.86
C VAL A 386 9.59 -1.86 -14.98
N ASP A 387 9.10 -0.62 -15.14
CA ASP A 387 9.52 0.51 -14.30
C ASP A 387 9.21 0.27 -12.81
N ASN A 388 8.01 -0.25 -12.50
CA ASN A 388 7.64 -0.55 -11.12
C ASN A 388 8.48 -1.71 -10.55
N LEU A 389 8.79 -2.74 -11.34
CA LEU A 389 9.68 -3.83 -10.91
C LEU A 389 11.09 -3.30 -10.61
N PHE A 390 11.64 -2.48 -11.51
CA PHE A 390 12.93 -1.83 -11.30
C PHE A 390 12.92 -0.96 -10.04
N ALA A 391 11.88 -0.14 -9.85
CA ALA A 391 11.80 0.76 -8.72
C ALA A 391 11.65 0.02 -7.38
N PHE A 392 10.92 -1.11 -7.39
CA PHE A 392 10.88 -2.01 -6.25
C PHE A 392 12.25 -2.57 -5.94
N ASP A 393 12.97 -3.06 -6.94
CA ASP A 393 14.29 -3.61 -6.68
C ASP A 393 15.28 -2.56 -6.18
N ALA A 394 15.24 -1.35 -6.74
CA ALA A 394 16.08 -0.22 -6.30
C ALA A 394 15.85 0.13 -4.82
N THR A 395 14.61 -0.02 -4.34
CA THR A 395 14.23 0.33 -2.97
C THR A 395 14.29 -0.83 -1.99
N THR A 396 14.23 -2.08 -2.45
CA THR A 396 14.11 -3.26 -1.57
C THR A 396 15.18 -4.33 -1.77
N GLN A 397 15.83 -4.41 -2.93
CA GLN A 397 16.75 -5.49 -3.31
C GLN A 397 16.12 -6.88 -3.17
N LEU A 398 14.85 -6.99 -3.59
CA LEU A 398 14.04 -8.21 -3.46
C LEU A 398 13.67 -8.83 -4.81
N ILE A 399 14.23 -8.34 -5.92
CA ILE A 399 14.02 -8.96 -7.23
C ILE A 399 15.25 -9.80 -7.56
N ASP A 400 15.02 -11.07 -7.89
CA ASP A 400 16.09 -11.97 -8.32
C ASP A 400 16.31 -11.85 -9.84
N ASP A 401 17.51 -12.16 -10.31
CA ASP A 401 17.87 -12.18 -11.74
C ASP A 401 16.88 -12.96 -12.63
N HIS A 402 16.39 -14.11 -12.16
CA HIS A 402 15.43 -14.90 -12.93
C HIS A 402 14.10 -14.17 -13.14
N GLN A 403 13.76 -13.19 -12.31
CA GLN A 403 12.54 -12.40 -12.44
C GLN A 403 12.69 -11.30 -13.49
N TYR A 404 13.89 -10.71 -13.60
CA TYR A 404 14.25 -9.86 -14.72
C TYR A 404 14.24 -10.65 -16.04
N ALA A 405 14.87 -11.82 -16.06
CA ALA A 405 14.87 -12.72 -17.22
C ALA A 405 13.44 -13.08 -17.67
N LEU A 406 12.55 -13.43 -16.73
CA LEU A 406 11.15 -13.73 -17.04
C LEU A 406 10.42 -12.59 -17.77
N LEU A 407 10.63 -11.33 -17.37
CA LEU A 407 10.00 -10.20 -18.05
C LEU A 407 10.72 -9.83 -19.35
N ALA A 408 12.04 -9.95 -19.42
CA ALA A 408 12.79 -9.78 -20.66
C ALA A 408 12.31 -10.77 -21.73
N ASP A 409 12.16 -12.04 -21.38
CA ASP A 409 11.61 -13.08 -22.26
C ASP A 409 10.19 -12.74 -22.70
N ALA A 410 9.31 -12.39 -21.76
CA ALA A 410 7.91 -12.18 -22.05
C ALA A 410 7.62 -10.92 -22.88
N TYR A 411 8.38 -9.83 -22.68
CA TYR A 411 8.04 -8.51 -23.24
C TYR A 411 8.97 -8.09 -24.38
N LEU A 412 10.27 -8.42 -24.30
CA LEU A 412 11.30 -7.90 -25.20
C LEU A 412 11.81 -8.97 -26.18
N LEU A 413 11.96 -10.22 -25.73
CA LEU A 413 12.51 -11.30 -26.56
C LEU A 413 11.45 -12.18 -27.22
N ASP A 414 10.21 -12.21 -26.71
CA ASP A 414 9.06 -12.77 -27.42
C ASP A 414 8.73 -11.93 -28.67
N PRO A 415 8.89 -12.46 -29.89
CA PRO A 415 8.69 -11.67 -31.10
C PRO A 415 7.29 -11.08 -31.22
N ALA A 416 6.26 -11.84 -30.83
CA ALA A 416 4.88 -11.41 -30.96
C ALA A 416 4.52 -10.24 -30.03
N THR A 417 5.14 -10.18 -28.85
CA THR A 417 4.94 -9.09 -27.88
C THR A 417 5.82 -7.91 -28.23
N ARG A 418 7.09 -8.14 -28.59
CA ARG A 418 7.98 -7.09 -29.08
C ARG A 418 7.40 -6.35 -30.29
N ASP A 419 6.93 -7.08 -31.30
CA ASP A 419 6.39 -6.46 -32.52
C ASP A 419 5.11 -5.67 -32.22
N PHE A 420 4.27 -6.17 -31.30
CA PHE A 420 3.10 -5.43 -30.81
C PHE A 420 3.50 -4.09 -30.15
N VAL A 421 4.48 -4.11 -29.24
CA VAL A 421 4.94 -2.89 -28.56
C VAL A 421 5.58 -1.94 -29.57
N ARG A 422 6.43 -2.44 -30.48
CA ARG A 422 7.04 -1.64 -31.56
C ARG A 422 5.98 -0.91 -32.39
N GLU A 423 4.93 -1.61 -32.81
CA GLU A 423 3.85 -1.05 -33.63
C GLU A 423 3.04 0.01 -32.87
N HIS A 424 2.70 -0.25 -31.61
CA HIS A 424 1.71 0.56 -30.88
C HIS A 424 2.32 1.65 -30.00
N ASN A 425 3.55 1.46 -29.52
CA ASN A 425 4.27 2.41 -28.68
C ASN A 425 5.79 2.13 -28.70
N PRO A 426 6.51 2.58 -29.75
CA PRO A 426 7.96 2.34 -29.88
C PRO A 426 8.78 2.98 -28.75
N HIS A 427 8.30 4.07 -28.15
CA HIS A 427 8.93 4.66 -26.98
C HIS A 427 8.90 3.72 -25.77
N ALA A 428 7.76 3.04 -25.52
CA ALA A 428 7.69 2.03 -24.46
C ALA A 428 8.66 0.87 -24.68
N LEU A 429 8.88 0.46 -25.94
CA LEU A 429 9.86 -0.59 -26.25
C LEU A 429 11.29 -0.14 -25.89
N ARG A 430 11.64 1.09 -26.27
CA ARG A 430 12.91 1.71 -25.90
C ARG A 430 13.06 1.82 -24.38
N ASP A 431 12.07 2.38 -23.70
CA ASP A 431 12.09 2.63 -22.25
C ASP A 431 12.27 1.33 -21.46
N MET A 432 11.53 0.27 -21.82
CA MET A 432 11.69 -1.05 -21.19
C MET A 432 13.10 -1.61 -21.40
N THR A 433 13.65 -1.49 -22.61
CA THR A 433 14.98 -2.00 -22.95
C THR A 433 16.06 -1.23 -22.19
N GLU A 434 16.00 0.11 -22.19
CA GLU A 434 16.89 0.97 -21.41
C GLU A 434 16.80 0.65 -19.91
N ARG A 435 15.59 0.42 -19.38
CA ARG A 435 15.40 0.14 -17.95
C ARG A 435 16.00 -1.20 -17.53
N MET A 436 15.86 -2.24 -18.36
CA MET A 436 16.49 -3.53 -18.11
C MET A 436 18.02 -3.43 -18.16
N LEU A 437 18.57 -2.68 -19.11
CA LEU A 437 20.01 -2.40 -19.19
C LEU A 437 20.50 -1.57 -18.00
N GLU A 438 19.70 -0.59 -17.55
CA GLU A 438 19.99 0.18 -16.33
C GLU A 438 20.07 -0.73 -15.09
N ALA A 439 19.17 -1.71 -14.97
CA ALA A 439 19.22 -2.70 -13.88
C ALA A 439 20.54 -3.49 -13.90
N GLN A 440 21.01 -3.89 -15.08
CA GLN A 440 22.30 -4.59 -15.22
C GLN A 440 23.48 -3.68 -14.86
N GLN A 441 23.47 -2.42 -15.32
CA GLN A 441 24.53 -1.44 -15.05
C GLN A 441 24.63 -1.09 -13.56
N ARG A 442 23.50 -1.06 -12.85
CA ARG A 442 23.43 -0.80 -11.41
C ARG A 442 23.68 -2.03 -10.53
N GLY A 443 23.91 -3.21 -11.13
CA GLY A 443 24.12 -4.45 -10.39
C GLY A 443 22.86 -4.99 -9.70
N MET A 444 21.69 -4.53 -10.12
CA MET A 444 20.39 -5.02 -9.68
C MET A 444 20.05 -6.35 -10.37
N TRP A 445 20.33 -6.43 -11.67
CA TRP A 445 20.42 -7.69 -12.39
C TRP A 445 21.90 -8.12 -12.47
N GLN A 446 22.30 -9.06 -11.61
CA GLN A 446 23.71 -9.37 -11.34
C GLN A 446 24.35 -10.26 -12.40
N GLU A 447 23.65 -11.33 -12.80
CA GLU A 447 24.13 -12.34 -13.76
C GLU A 447 23.22 -12.40 -15.00
N PRO A 448 23.21 -11.36 -15.86
CA PRO A 448 22.36 -11.34 -17.06
C PRO A 448 22.80 -12.33 -18.15
N GLY A 449 24.02 -12.87 -18.11
CA GLY A 449 24.48 -13.84 -19.13
C GLY A 449 24.24 -13.35 -20.56
N GLU A 450 23.59 -14.19 -21.37
CA GLU A 450 23.25 -13.89 -22.78
C GLU A 450 22.21 -12.76 -22.94
N TYR A 451 21.42 -12.46 -21.90
CA TYR A 451 20.43 -11.37 -21.94
C TYR A 451 21.07 -10.00 -22.09
N ARG A 452 22.33 -9.81 -21.66
CA ARG A 452 23.03 -8.52 -21.83
C ARG A 452 23.20 -8.21 -23.31
N GLU A 453 23.84 -9.11 -24.06
CA GLU A 453 24.09 -8.93 -25.49
C GLU A 453 22.77 -8.84 -26.28
N ALA A 454 21.77 -9.66 -25.92
CA ALA A 454 20.46 -9.62 -26.56
C ALA A 454 19.76 -8.26 -26.40
N LEU A 455 19.81 -7.65 -25.22
CA LEU A 455 19.17 -6.36 -24.95
C LEU A 455 19.97 -5.18 -25.52
N GLU A 456 21.31 -5.25 -25.52
CA GLU A 456 22.17 -4.26 -26.18
C GLU A 456 21.92 -4.23 -27.70
N ASN A 457 21.87 -5.41 -28.34
CA ASN A 457 21.53 -5.51 -29.76
C ASN A 457 20.11 -5.02 -30.04
N LEU A 458 19.14 -5.37 -29.20
CA LEU A 458 17.77 -4.87 -29.35
C LEU A 458 17.70 -3.33 -29.25
N LEU A 459 18.47 -2.72 -28.34
CA LEU A 459 18.51 -1.26 -28.23
C LEU A 459 19.09 -0.62 -29.50
N LEU A 460 20.17 -1.20 -30.07
CA LEU A 460 20.74 -0.75 -31.34
C LEU A 460 19.73 -0.86 -32.48
N ASP A 461 19.02 -1.99 -32.60
CA ASP A 461 17.97 -2.18 -33.60
C ASP A 461 16.87 -1.10 -33.48
N ILE A 462 16.46 -0.76 -32.25
CA ILE A 462 15.46 0.28 -31.98
C ILE A 462 15.98 1.67 -32.40
N GLU A 463 17.27 1.96 -32.22
CA GLU A 463 17.88 3.23 -32.60
C GLU A 463 18.13 3.35 -34.12
N GLU A 464 18.32 2.23 -34.83
CA GLU A 464 18.45 2.21 -36.28
C GLU A 464 17.09 2.33 -37.01
N ASP A 465 16.02 1.78 -36.41
CA ASP A 465 14.66 1.79 -36.97
C ASP A 465 13.87 3.10 -36.67
N GLY A 466 14.29 3.89 -35.68
CA GLY A 466 13.61 5.10 -35.20
C GLY A 466 14.14 6.39 -35.81
#